data_AF-A0A9C9ET88-F1
#
_entry.id   AF-A0A9C9ET88-F1
#
_cell.length_a   1.000
_cell.length_b   1.000
_cell.length_c   1.000
_cell.angle_alpha   90.00
_cell.angle_beta   90.00
_cell.angle_gamma   90.00
#
_symmetry.space_group_name_H-M   'P 1'
#
loop_
_entity.id
_entity.type
_entity.pdbx_description
1 polymer ?
#
loop_
_entity_poly.entity_id
_entity_poly.type
_entity_poly.pdbx_seq_one_letter_code
_entity_poly.pdbx_strand_id
1 'polypeptide(L)'
;MAKSKVVVLLLCLGLAHSAWGYVFDSIDVSSKARGMGAAWVASADDATAIFYNPACLVQVESANVFASMLRPNSQSFETLTYFAYGMPIGKRQHAGISFRSFGVEYQGVDLLDEWTFSLAYALRVMEDIHSSLYLGGALNLYTLDFGRTSTVDLGSETTFGLDIGVLGILRDRTRLGILLKNINEPSVG
;
A
#
# COMPACT_ATOMS: atom_id res chain seq x y z
N MET A 1 -21.60 -27.61 13.11
CA MET A 1 -21.75 -27.59 11.65
C MET A 1 -21.79 -26.19 11.04
N ALA A 2 -22.46 -25.20 11.65
CA ALA A 2 -22.51 -23.82 11.12
C ALA A 2 -21.15 -23.09 11.13
N LYS A 3 -20.31 -23.31 12.14
CA LYS A 3 -18.99 -22.68 12.27
C LYS A 3 -18.02 -23.06 11.13
N SER A 4 -18.05 -24.29 10.63
CA SER A 4 -17.18 -24.69 9.50
C SER A 4 -17.64 -24.09 8.18
N LYS A 5 -18.95 -23.93 7.96
CA LYS A 5 -19.49 -23.27 6.77
C LYS A 5 -19.13 -21.79 6.69
N VAL A 6 -19.10 -21.08 7.83
CA VAL A 6 -18.70 -19.66 7.89
C VAL A 6 -17.20 -19.50 7.61
N VAL A 7 -16.35 -20.38 8.16
CA VAL A 7 -14.91 -20.38 7.87
C VAL A 7 -14.65 -20.67 6.39
N VAL A 8 -15.35 -21.64 5.79
CA VAL A 8 -15.25 -21.95 4.36
C VAL A 8 -15.75 -20.79 3.50
N LEU A 9 -16.85 -20.12 3.88
CA LEU A 9 -17.38 -18.97 3.16
C LEU A 9 -16.42 -17.77 3.20
N LEU A 10 -15.80 -17.49 4.35
CA LEU A 10 -14.77 -16.46 4.50
C LEU A 10 -13.51 -16.80 3.70
N LEU A 11 -13.12 -18.09 3.64
CA LEU A 11 -12.03 -18.57 2.79
C LEU A 11 -12.36 -18.36 1.30
N CYS A 12 -13.58 -18.66 0.88
CA CYS A 12 -14.03 -18.50 -0.51
C CYS A 12 -14.12 -17.04 -0.94
N LEU A 13 -14.50 -16.12 -0.03
CA LEU A 13 -14.47 -14.68 -0.28
C LEU A 13 -13.05 -14.12 -0.38
N GLY A 14 -12.09 -14.69 0.36
CA GLY A 14 -10.66 -14.35 0.23
C GLY A 14 -10.01 -14.81 -1.08
N LEU A 15 -10.56 -15.85 -1.72
CA LEU A 15 -10.07 -16.40 -3.00
C LEU A 15 -10.66 -15.69 -4.23
N ALA A 16 -11.65 -14.82 -4.07
CA ALA A 16 -12.22 -14.02 -5.14
C ALA A 16 -11.40 -12.72 -5.34
N HIS A 17 -10.10 -12.83 -5.58
CA HIS A 17 -9.34 -11.71 -6.16
C HIS A 17 -9.64 -11.69 -7.66
N SER A 18 -10.64 -10.88 -8.04
CA SER A 18 -10.79 -10.43 -9.42
C SER A 18 -9.50 -9.75 -9.87
N ALA A 19 -8.98 -10.16 -11.02
CA ALA A 19 -7.91 -9.47 -11.73
C ALA A 19 -8.46 -8.16 -12.29
N TRP A 20 -8.52 -7.12 -11.45
CA TRP A 20 -8.65 -5.76 -11.94
C TRP A 20 -7.29 -5.40 -12.49
N GLY A 21 -7.25 -4.87 -13.72
CA GLY A 21 -6.00 -4.45 -14.36
C GLY A 21 -5.38 -3.32 -13.54
N TYR A 22 -4.47 -3.67 -12.65
CA TYR A 22 -3.62 -2.67 -12.02
C TYR A 22 -2.60 -2.24 -13.06
N VAL A 23 -2.64 -0.97 -13.45
CA VAL A 23 -1.65 -0.38 -14.37
C VAL A 23 -0.26 -0.33 -13.71
N PHE A 24 -0.21 -0.37 -12.37
CA PHE A 24 1.01 -0.36 -11.57
C PHE A 24 1.20 -1.70 -10.86
N ASP A 25 2.45 -2.14 -10.77
CA ASP A 25 2.73 -3.46 -10.20
C ASP A 25 2.47 -3.47 -8.68
N SER A 26 1.76 -4.48 -8.19
CA SER A 26 1.37 -4.60 -6.77
C SER A 26 2.44 -5.35 -5.97
N ILE A 27 3.67 -4.86 -6.03
CA ILE A 27 4.81 -5.47 -5.33
C ILE A 27 4.83 -4.97 -3.89
N ASP A 28 4.88 -5.90 -2.92
CA ASP A 28 5.05 -5.56 -1.51
C ASP A 28 6.27 -4.67 -1.28
N VAL A 29 6.17 -3.73 -0.35
CA VAL A 29 7.26 -2.80 -0.01
C VAL A 29 7.92 -3.10 1.33
N SER A 30 7.38 -4.04 2.12
CA SER A 30 7.84 -4.30 3.49
C SER A 30 8.38 -5.72 3.63
N SER A 31 9.54 -5.86 4.26
CA SER A 31 10.11 -7.17 4.61
C SER A 31 9.25 -7.90 5.64
N LYS A 32 8.68 -7.18 6.62
CA LYS A 32 7.77 -7.74 7.64
C LYS A 32 6.47 -8.23 7.00
N ALA A 33 5.87 -7.43 6.12
CA ALA A 33 4.68 -7.84 5.37
C ALA A 33 4.94 -9.07 4.50
N ARG A 34 6.05 -9.09 3.74
CA ARG A 34 6.45 -10.26 2.95
C ARG A 34 6.65 -11.51 3.79
N GLY A 35 7.31 -11.39 4.94
CA GLY A 35 7.50 -12.50 5.88
C GLY A 35 6.20 -13.12 6.38
N MET A 36 5.09 -12.40 6.27
CA MET A 36 3.75 -12.88 6.61
C MET A 36 2.86 -13.15 5.38
N GLY A 37 3.45 -13.29 4.19
CA GLY A 37 2.71 -13.56 2.96
C GLY A 37 1.81 -12.39 2.52
N ALA A 38 2.31 -11.16 2.64
CA ALA A 38 1.60 -9.91 2.30
C ALA A 38 0.37 -9.60 3.18
N ALA A 39 0.16 -10.34 4.29
CA ALA A 39 -0.96 -10.14 5.21
C ALA A 39 -0.75 -8.94 6.16
N TRP A 40 -0.77 -7.71 5.63
CA TRP A 40 -0.39 -6.50 6.40
C TRP A 40 -1.49 -5.46 6.60
N VAL A 41 -2.64 -5.61 5.93
CA VAL A 41 -3.74 -4.62 5.86
C VAL A 41 -4.33 -4.16 7.21
N ALA A 42 -4.26 -4.99 8.26
CA ALA A 42 -4.75 -4.67 9.60
C ALA A 42 -3.63 -4.60 10.65
N SER A 43 -2.40 -4.93 10.25
CA SER A 43 -1.26 -5.15 11.15
C SER A 43 -0.15 -4.13 10.97
N ALA A 44 -0.23 -3.27 9.94
CA ALA A 44 0.76 -2.24 9.69
C ALA A 44 0.90 -1.30 10.90
N ASP A 45 2.04 -1.39 11.57
CA ASP A 45 2.38 -0.69 12.81
C ASP A 45 3.57 0.28 12.61
N ASP A 46 3.93 0.57 11.37
CA ASP A 46 5.03 1.44 10.95
C ASP A 46 4.61 2.34 9.76
N ALA A 47 5.53 3.14 9.23
CA ALA A 47 5.28 4.05 8.11
C ALA A 47 4.87 3.32 6.81
N THR A 48 5.01 2.00 6.72
CA THR A 48 4.48 1.23 5.58
C THR A 48 2.96 1.16 5.56
N ALA A 49 2.28 1.53 6.66
CA ALA A 49 0.83 1.71 6.69
C ALA A 49 0.31 2.59 5.55
N ILE A 50 1.09 3.59 5.10
CA ILE A 50 0.76 4.44 3.94
C ILE A 50 0.42 3.59 2.71
N PHE A 51 1.20 2.55 2.42
CA PHE A 51 1.02 1.67 1.27
C PHE A 51 -0.02 0.57 1.49
N TYR A 52 -0.11 0.02 2.72
CA TYR A 52 -0.94 -1.17 2.99
C TYR A 52 -2.33 -0.86 3.53
N ASN A 53 -2.50 0.18 4.34
CA ASN A 53 -3.79 0.68 4.81
C ASN A 53 -3.56 2.00 5.55
N PRO A 54 -3.92 3.17 4.97
CA PRO A 54 -3.65 4.46 5.61
C PRO A 54 -4.31 4.58 6.99
N ALA A 55 -5.44 3.90 7.26
CA ALA A 55 -6.07 3.88 8.58
C ALA A 55 -5.17 3.27 9.67
N CYS A 56 -4.23 2.39 9.28
CA CYS A 56 -3.28 1.78 10.21
C CYS A 56 -2.18 2.73 10.68
N LEU A 57 -2.02 3.94 10.09
CA LEU A 57 -1.09 4.95 10.59
C LEU A 57 -1.35 5.33 12.06
N VAL A 58 -2.58 5.14 12.54
CA VAL A 58 -2.96 5.35 13.95
C VAL A 58 -2.27 4.41 14.93
N GLN A 59 -1.64 3.34 14.44
CA GLN A 59 -0.83 2.41 15.22
C GLN A 59 0.63 2.87 15.35
N VAL A 60 1.02 3.93 14.63
CA VAL A 60 2.37 4.50 14.67
C VAL A 60 2.48 5.47 15.85
N GLU A 61 3.04 5.00 16.97
CA GLU A 61 3.05 5.73 18.25
C GLU A 61 3.97 6.97 18.27
N SER A 62 5.00 7.00 17.42
CA SER A 62 5.95 8.11 17.33
C SER A 62 6.49 8.23 15.90
N ALA A 63 7.28 9.29 15.63
CA ALA A 63 7.87 9.49 14.31
C ALA A 63 8.62 8.24 13.84
N ASN A 64 8.18 7.67 12.73
CA ASN A 64 8.67 6.41 12.18
C ASN A 64 9.16 6.64 10.76
N VAL A 65 10.36 6.14 10.47
CA VAL A 65 10.95 6.11 9.13
C VAL A 65 11.10 4.65 8.73
N PHE A 66 10.75 4.35 7.47
CA PHE A 66 10.98 3.06 6.87
C PHE A 66 11.66 3.23 5.51
N ALA A 67 12.67 2.40 5.24
CA ALA A 67 13.32 2.34 3.94
C ALA A 67 13.58 0.88 3.57
N SER A 68 13.39 0.56 2.29
CA SER A 68 13.66 -0.78 1.77
C SER A 68 14.09 -0.75 0.31
N MET A 69 14.85 -1.76 -0.06
CA MET A 69 15.20 -2.07 -1.43
C MET A 69 14.91 -3.55 -1.68
N LEU A 70 14.34 -3.87 -2.82
CA LEU A 70 13.97 -5.22 -3.23
C LEU A 70 14.35 -5.44 -4.69
N ARG A 71 14.87 -6.64 -4.97
CA ARG A 71 14.89 -7.22 -6.31
C ARG A 71 13.84 -8.32 -6.40
N PRO A 72 12.68 -8.08 -7.02
CA PRO A 72 11.65 -9.09 -7.15
C PRO A 72 12.21 -10.35 -7.83
N ASN A 73 11.84 -11.53 -7.33
CA ASN A 73 12.27 -12.83 -7.85
C ASN A 73 13.80 -13.01 -7.97
N SER A 74 14.59 -12.23 -7.23
CA SER A 74 16.06 -12.17 -7.33
C SER A 74 16.58 -11.82 -8.74
N GLN A 75 15.77 -11.15 -9.56
CA GLN A 75 16.20 -10.69 -10.87
C GLN A 75 17.06 -9.44 -10.73
N SER A 76 18.16 -9.36 -11.51
CA SER A 76 19.07 -8.22 -11.45
C SER A 76 18.56 -6.99 -12.20
N PHE A 77 17.59 -7.18 -13.10
CA PHE A 77 17.04 -6.14 -13.95
C PHE A 77 15.85 -5.39 -13.32
N GLU A 78 15.23 -5.92 -12.26
CA GLU A 78 14.14 -5.25 -11.54
C GLU A 78 14.65 -4.72 -10.20
N THR A 79 14.41 -3.44 -9.92
CA THR A 79 14.72 -2.84 -8.62
C THR A 79 13.54 -2.02 -8.13
N LEU A 80 13.07 -2.35 -6.92
CA LEU A 80 12.07 -1.58 -6.19
C LEU A 80 12.73 -0.94 -4.96
N THR A 81 12.57 0.37 -4.82
CA THR A 81 12.98 1.14 -3.65
C THR A 81 11.75 1.79 -3.03
N TYR A 82 11.66 1.76 -1.71
CA TYR A 82 10.56 2.39 -0.98
C TYR A 82 11.08 3.12 0.25
N PHE A 83 10.62 4.34 0.43
CA PHE A 83 10.87 5.18 1.59
C PHE A 83 9.52 5.67 2.13
N ALA A 84 9.36 5.67 3.45
CA ALA A 84 8.18 6.20 4.10
C ALA A 84 8.53 6.88 5.41
N TYR A 85 7.76 7.91 5.73
CA TYR A 85 7.79 8.61 7.00
C TYR A 85 6.37 8.79 7.50
N GLY A 86 6.10 8.43 8.75
CA GLY A 86 4.79 8.60 9.38
C GLY A 86 4.93 9.08 10.81
N MET A 87 4.01 9.91 11.27
CA MET A 87 4.01 10.40 12.65
C MET A 87 2.59 10.75 13.14
N PRO A 88 2.36 10.70 14.47
CA PRO A 88 1.21 11.36 15.06
C PRO A 88 1.32 12.88 14.90
N ILE A 89 0.26 13.52 14.41
CA ILE A 89 0.16 14.99 14.31
C ILE A 89 -0.73 15.55 15.43
N GLY A 90 -1.61 14.72 15.99
CA GLY A 90 -2.46 15.08 17.11
C GLY A 90 -2.88 13.86 17.90
N LYS A 91 -3.76 14.04 18.90
CA LYS A 91 -4.22 12.95 19.77
C LYS A 91 -4.99 11.85 19.03
N ARG A 92 -5.62 12.21 17.90
CA ARG A 92 -6.47 11.30 17.10
C ARG A 92 -6.02 11.22 15.65
N GLN A 93 -5.01 11.99 15.25
CA GLN A 93 -4.63 12.24 13.87
C GLN A 93 -3.20 11.80 13.62
N HIS A 94 -3.01 11.07 12.52
CA HIS A 94 -1.68 10.67 12.04
C HIS A 94 -1.58 11.05 10.57
N ALA A 95 -0.37 11.34 10.11
CA ALA A 95 -0.12 11.48 8.70
C ALA A 95 1.23 10.89 8.34
N GLY A 96 1.42 10.67 7.05
CA GLY A 96 2.67 10.20 6.53
C GLY A 96 2.84 10.54 5.07
N ILE A 97 4.08 10.44 4.62
CA ILE A 97 4.47 10.58 3.23
C ILE A 97 5.29 9.37 2.83
N SER A 98 5.19 8.95 1.58
CA SER A 98 6.06 7.91 1.04
C SER A 98 6.49 8.20 -0.37
N PHE A 99 7.63 7.62 -0.73
CA PHE A 99 8.17 7.60 -2.07
C PHE A 99 8.47 6.15 -2.45
N ARG A 100 7.98 5.74 -3.61
CA ARG A 100 8.24 4.43 -4.22
C ARG A 100 8.88 4.66 -5.58
N SER A 101 9.89 3.89 -5.91
CA SER A 101 10.47 3.82 -7.25
C SER A 101 10.59 2.35 -7.66
N PHE A 102 10.16 2.04 -8.88
CA PHE A 102 10.30 0.74 -9.49
C PHE A 102 10.86 0.91 -10.89
N GLY A 103 12.01 0.28 -11.16
CA GLY A 103 12.69 0.37 -12.45
C GLY A 103 12.99 -1.01 -13.02
N VAL A 104 12.96 -1.10 -14.34
CA VAL A 104 13.36 -2.26 -15.12
C VAL A 104 14.48 -1.87 -16.08
N GLU A 105 15.70 -2.33 -15.82
CA GLU A 105 16.88 -2.09 -16.66
C GLU A 105 17.39 -3.39 -17.27
N TYR A 106 17.44 -3.47 -18.59
CA TYR A 106 17.98 -4.63 -19.29
C TYR A 106 19.12 -4.23 -20.23
N GLN A 107 20.32 -4.80 -20.01
CA GLN A 107 21.52 -4.56 -20.82
C GLN A 107 21.88 -3.06 -20.99
N GLY A 108 21.68 -2.25 -19.94
CA GLY A 108 21.98 -0.82 -19.96
C GLY A 108 20.93 0.04 -20.68
N VAL A 109 19.74 -0.50 -20.92
CA VAL A 109 18.57 0.24 -21.41
C VAL A 109 17.48 0.17 -20.34
N ASP A 110 17.02 1.35 -19.91
CA ASP A 110 15.84 1.49 -19.07
C ASP A 110 14.61 1.16 -19.92
N LEU A 111 13.90 0.10 -19.55
CA LEU A 111 12.67 -0.34 -20.22
C LEU A 111 11.44 0.32 -19.58
N LEU A 112 11.49 0.55 -18.27
CA LEU A 112 10.40 1.12 -17.49
C LEU A 112 10.96 1.79 -16.25
N ASP A 113 10.43 2.98 -15.94
CA ASP A 113 10.64 3.65 -14.67
C ASP A 113 9.30 4.17 -14.14
N GLU A 114 8.95 3.76 -12.92
CA GLU A 114 7.72 4.11 -12.23
C GLU A 114 8.05 4.73 -10.89
N TRP A 115 7.62 5.97 -10.66
CA TRP A 115 7.68 6.60 -9.33
C TRP A 115 6.28 6.87 -8.79
N THR A 116 6.11 6.64 -7.50
CA THR A 116 4.89 6.99 -6.76
C THR A 116 5.25 7.86 -5.57
N PHE A 117 4.59 9.01 -5.46
CA PHE A 117 4.60 9.81 -4.25
C PHE A 117 3.25 9.70 -3.56
N SER A 118 3.23 9.41 -2.26
CA SER A 118 1.98 9.25 -1.51
C SER A 118 1.94 10.20 -0.31
N LEU A 119 0.76 10.77 -0.09
CA LEU A 119 0.40 11.51 1.12
C LEU A 119 -0.75 10.77 1.79
N ALA A 120 -0.59 10.38 3.06
CA ALA A 120 -1.62 9.68 3.80
C ALA A 120 -1.99 10.42 5.09
N TYR A 121 -3.25 10.28 5.47
CA TYR A 121 -3.82 10.83 6.68
C TYR A 121 -4.76 9.81 7.33
N ALA A 122 -4.75 9.73 8.65
CA ALA A 122 -5.57 8.82 9.41
C ALA A 122 -6.19 9.50 10.64
N LEU A 123 -7.43 9.10 10.94
CA LEU A 123 -8.25 9.66 12.00
C LEU A 123 -8.88 8.54 12.83
N ARG A 124 -8.77 8.67 14.15
CA ARG A 124 -9.58 7.93 15.11
C ARG A 124 -10.99 8.53 15.17
N VAL A 125 -11.97 7.79 14.66
CA VAL A 125 -13.37 8.22 14.57
C VAL A 125 -14.13 7.85 15.84
N MET A 126 -13.92 6.64 16.34
CA MET A 126 -14.60 6.13 17.53
C MET A 126 -13.60 5.46 18.47
N GLU A 127 -13.81 5.67 19.75
CA GLU A 127 -13.07 5.01 20.82
C GLU A 127 -14.05 4.74 21.97
N ASP A 128 -14.21 3.46 22.27
CA ASP A 128 -14.97 2.92 23.38
C ASP A 128 -14.01 2.08 24.25
N ILE A 129 -14.45 1.71 25.46
CA ILE A 129 -13.63 1.02 26.49
C ILE A 129 -12.92 -0.22 25.95
N HIS A 130 -13.51 -0.90 24.96
CA HIS A 130 -12.97 -2.12 24.39
C HIS A 130 -12.94 -2.12 22.87
N SER A 131 -13.21 -1.02 22.18
CA SER A 131 -13.24 -1.04 20.71
C SER A 131 -12.94 0.32 20.13
N SER A 132 -12.25 0.32 19.00
CA SER A 132 -11.92 1.55 18.29
C SER A 132 -12.09 1.38 16.79
N LEU A 133 -12.47 2.48 16.14
CA LEU A 133 -12.66 2.57 14.71
C LEU A 133 -11.85 3.73 14.16
N TYR A 134 -11.11 3.45 13.11
CA TYR A 134 -10.22 4.39 12.44
C TYR A 134 -10.51 4.41 10.95
N LEU A 135 -10.41 5.59 10.37
CA LEU A 135 -10.47 5.82 8.94
C LEU A 135 -9.15 6.43 8.48
N GLY A 136 -8.75 6.14 7.25
CA GLY A 136 -7.61 6.79 6.64
C GLY A 136 -7.84 6.98 5.15
N GLY A 137 -7.12 7.94 4.59
CA GLY A 137 -7.08 8.18 3.16
C GLY A 137 -5.65 8.39 2.70
N ALA A 138 -5.34 8.01 1.47
CA ALA A 138 -4.10 8.34 0.82
C ALA A 138 -4.34 8.92 -0.58
N LEU A 139 -3.56 9.93 -0.93
CA LEU A 139 -3.43 10.46 -2.29
C LEU A 139 -2.10 9.96 -2.83
N ASN A 140 -2.15 9.25 -3.95
CA ASN A 140 -0.98 8.73 -4.66
C ASN A 140 -0.83 9.49 -5.97
N LEU A 141 0.36 10.01 -6.25
CA LEU A 141 0.74 10.55 -7.55
C LEU A 141 1.63 9.54 -8.22
N TYR A 142 1.19 8.99 -9.35
CA TYR A 142 1.91 8.01 -10.12
C TYR A 142 2.48 8.65 -11.37
N THR A 143 3.74 8.42 -11.64
CA THR A 143 4.39 8.78 -12.89
C THR A 143 5.00 7.52 -13.48
N LEU A 144 4.68 7.27 -14.75
CA LEU A 144 5.22 6.16 -15.52
C LEU A 144 5.98 6.72 -16.71
N ASP A 145 7.19 6.24 -16.93
CA ASP A 145 7.99 6.54 -18.11
C ASP A 145 8.32 5.21 -18.80
N PHE A 146 7.86 5.08 -20.04
CA PHE A 146 8.21 3.95 -20.88
C PHE A 146 9.53 4.27 -21.59
N GLY A 147 10.51 3.39 -21.39
CA GLY A 147 11.82 3.51 -22.00
C GLY A 147 11.79 3.68 -23.51
N ARG A 148 12.92 4.09 -24.09
CA ARG A 148 12.99 4.33 -25.53
C ARG A 148 13.09 3.03 -26.32
N THR A 149 12.23 2.87 -27.32
CA THR A 149 12.50 1.94 -28.42
C THR A 149 13.39 2.63 -29.45
N SER A 150 14.18 1.88 -30.23
CA SER A 150 15.25 2.35 -31.14
C SER A 150 14.87 3.45 -32.17
N THR A 151 13.61 3.89 -32.23
CA THR A 151 13.14 4.88 -33.20
C THR A 151 12.03 5.80 -32.64
N VAL A 152 11.46 5.52 -31.45
CA VAL A 152 10.31 6.26 -30.89
C VAL A 152 10.41 6.33 -29.37
N ASP A 153 10.19 7.54 -28.84
CA ASP A 153 10.00 7.80 -27.41
C ASP A 153 8.57 7.37 -27.02
N LEU A 154 8.44 6.42 -26.10
CA LEU A 154 7.14 5.83 -25.75
C LEU A 154 6.33 6.75 -24.83
N GLY A 155 6.96 7.80 -24.28
CA GLY A 155 6.30 8.87 -23.53
C GLY A 155 6.19 8.60 -22.03
N SER A 156 5.92 9.67 -21.29
CA SER A 156 5.64 9.64 -19.86
C SER A 156 4.24 10.15 -19.59
N GLU A 157 3.54 9.49 -18.67
CA GLU A 157 2.22 9.87 -18.23
C GLU A 157 2.15 9.91 -16.70
N THR A 158 1.35 10.84 -16.19
CA THR A 158 1.15 11.04 -14.75
C THR A 158 -0.33 10.99 -14.42
N THR A 159 -0.68 10.26 -13.38
CA THR A 159 -2.04 10.11 -12.90
C THR A 159 -2.08 10.18 -11.37
N PHE A 160 -3.27 10.34 -10.79
CA PHE A 160 -3.43 10.34 -9.34
C PHE A 160 -4.41 9.25 -8.91
N GLY A 161 -4.08 8.55 -7.82
CA GLY A 161 -4.94 7.55 -7.18
C GLY A 161 -5.42 8.02 -5.82
N LEU A 162 -6.61 7.58 -5.44
CA LEU A 162 -7.17 7.77 -4.12
C LEU A 162 -7.40 6.42 -3.43
N ASP A 163 -6.86 6.28 -2.22
CA ASP A 163 -7.05 5.10 -1.39
C ASP A 163 -7.87 5.46 -0.15
N ILE A 164 -8.73 4.55 0.28
CA ILE A 164 -9.50 4.65 1.52
C ILE A 164 -9.23 3.42 2.38
N GLY A 165 -8.86 3.66 3.62
CA GLY A 165 -8.59 2.65 4.63
C GLY A 165 -9.60 2.69 5.78
N VAL A 166 -9.93 1.52 6.29
CA VAL A 166 -10.68 1.33 7.53
C VAL A 166 -9.91 0.36 8.42
N LEU A 167 -9.85 0.65 9.71
CA LEU A 167 -9.33 -0.26 10.73
C LEU A 167 -10.30 -0.30 11.91
N GLY A 168 -10.72 -1.49 12.30
CA GLY A 168 -11.45 -1.75 13.53
C GLY A 168 -10.61 -2.60 14.48
N ILE A 169 -10.43 -2.17 15.72
CA ILE A 169 -9.78 -2.95 16.77
C ILE A 169 -10.85 -3.32 17.79
N LEU A 170 -11.07 -4.62 17.98
CA LEU A 170 -12.04 -5.19 18.90
C LEU A 170 -11.31 -5.84 20.07
N ARG A 171 -11.66 -5.41 21.28
CA ARG A 171 -11.15 -5.86 22.58
C ARG A 171 -9.63 -5.90 22.65
N ASP A 172 -8.97 -4.96 21.99
CA ASP A 172 -7.50 -4.82 21.92
C ASP A 172 -6.74 -6.06 21.42
N ARG A 173 -7.44 -7.01 20.78
CA ARG A 173 -6.88 -8.31 20.37
C ARG A 173 -7.18 -8.65 18.93
N THR A 174 -8.37 -8.32 18.46
CA THR A 174 -8.81 -8.65 17.10
C THR A 174 -8.82 -7.40 16.25
N ARG A 175 -8.05 -7.40 15.17
CA ARG A 175 -7.99 -6.30 14.21
C ARG A 175 -8.64 -6.72 12.91
N LEU A 176 -9.48 -5.85 12.37
CA LEU A 176 -10.10 -6.00 11.06
C LEU A 176 -9.75 -4.77 10.23
N GLY A 177 -9.08 -4.99 9.10
CA GLY A 177 -8.64 -3.94 8.19
C GLY A 177 -9.30 -4.12 6.83
N ILE A 178 -9.76 -3.02 6.25
CA ILE A 178 -10.25 -2.96 4.86
C ILE A 178 -9.50 -1.83 4.16
N LEU A 179 -9.04 -2.11 2.95
CA LEU A 179 -8.40 -1.14 2.07
C LEU A 179 -9.11 -1.17 0.73
N LEU A 180 -9.51 0.00 0.25
CA LEU A 180 -9.97 0.24 -1.11
C LEU A 180 -8.89 1.08 -1.78
N LYS A 181 -8.12 0.48 -2.70
CA LYS A 181 -7.11 1.20 -3.47
C LYS A 181 -7.70 1.78 -4.75
N ASN A 182 -7.17 2.92 -5.17
CA ASN A 182 -7.40 3.49 -6.49
C ASN A 182 -8.90 3.59 -6.84
N ILE A 183 -9.70 4.11 -5.91
CA ILE A 183 -11.17 4.19 -6.04
C ILE A 183 -11.63 5.04 -7.23
N ASN A 184 -10.74 5.88 -7.75
CA ASN A 184 -10.95 6.74 -8.90
C ASN A 184 -10.44 6.14 -10.21
N GLU A 185 -10.02 4.87 -10.20
CA GLU A 185 -9.58 4.10 -11.37
C GLU A 185 -8.56 4.89 -12.24
N PRO A 186 -7.37 5.20 -11.68
CA PRO A 186 -6.34 5.90 -12.43
C PRO A 186 -5.89 5.05 -13.61
N SER A 187 -6.06 5.58 -14.81
CA SER A 187 -5.53 5.00 -16.04
C SER A 187 -4.22 5.67 -16.42
N VAL A 188 -3.37 4.88 -17.06
CA VAL A 188 -2.16 5.28 -17.78
C VAL A 188 -2.19 4.48 -19.08
N GLY A 189 -1.84 5.10 -20.21
CA GLY A 189 -2.19 4.74 -21.59
C GLY A 189 -1.95 3.31 -22.05
#